data_AF-A0AAN4W4Q9-F1
#
_entry.id   AF-A0AAN4W4Q9-F1
#
_cell.length_a   1.000
_cell.length_b   1.000
_cell.length_c   1.000
_cell.angle_alpha   90.00
_cell.angle_beta   90.00
_cell.angle_gamma   90.00
#
_symmetry.space_group_name_H-M   'P 1'
#
loop_
_entity.id
_entity.type
_entity.pdbx_description
1 polymer ?
#
loop_
_entity_poly.entity_id
_entity_poly.type
_entity_poly.pdbx_seq_one_letter_code
_entity_poly.pdbx_strand_id
1 'polypeptide(L)' 'MVKIKEFMIAHNIRDIKMRMLLISELKQIQGFPKNYQLVGTQGDQKKFIGNAVEVNQAKALIQTILSGIQEYHNRKVAA' A
#
# COMPACT_ATOMS: atom_id res chain seq x y z
N MET A 1 25.35 2.61 21.78
CA MET A 1 24.50 2.67 20.56
C MET A 1 24.72 1.53 19.56
N VAL A 2 25.75 0.69 19.72
CA VAL A 2 26.02 -0.44 18.81
C VAL A 2 25.00 -1.57 18.98
N LYS A 3 24.80 -2.06 20.22
CA LYS A 3 23.85 -3.15 20.54
C LYS A 3 22.43 -2.95 20.00
N ILE A 4 21.89 -1.73 20.13
CA ILE A 4 20.54 -1.42 19.64
C ILE A 4 20.47 -1.46 18.10
N LYS A 5 21.53 -1.03 17.39
CA LYS A 5 21.58 -1.10 15.94
C LYS A 5 21.69 -2.54 15.45
N GLU A 6 22.49 -3.38 16.12
CA GLU A 6 22.58 -4.81 15.84
C GLU A 6 21.22 -5.48 16.01
N PHE A 7 20.52 -5.18 17.11
CA PHE A 7 19.16 -5.65 17.34
C PHE A 7 18.19 -5.19 16.26
N MET A 8 18.23 -3.91 15.89
CA MET A 8 17.38 -3.36 14.82
C MET A 8 17.62 -4.06 13.47
N ILE A 9 18.88 -4.31 13.10
CA ILE A 9 19.23 -5.02 11.87
C ILE A 9 18.74 -6.47 11.94
N ALA A 10 18.98 -7.17 13.04
CA ALA A 10 18.55 -8.56 13.23
C ALA A 10 17.03 -8.74 13.13
N HIS A 11 16.25 -7.70 13.45
CA HIS A 11 14.79 -7.74 13.44
C HIS A 11 14.14 -6.91 12.31
N ASN A 12 14.91 -6.40 11.34
CA ASN A 12 14.41 -5.53 10.26
C ASN A 12 13.66 -4.28 10.77
N ILE A 13 14.04 -3.75 11.93
CA ILE A 13 13.46 -2.54 12.50
C ILE A 13 14.17 -1.33 11.89
N ARG A 14 13.42 -0.51 11.14
CA ARG A 14 13.99 0.62 10.41
C ARG A 14 14.21 1.87 11.27
N ASP A 15 13.31 2.13 12.21
CA ASP A 15 13.37 3.32 13.08
C ASP A 15 12.69 3.04 14.43
N ILE A 16 13.19 3.69 15.49
CA ILE A 16 12.70 3.62 16.88
C ILE A 16 12.45 5.01 17.48
N LYS A 17 12.64 6.08 16.70
CA LYS A 17 12.49 7.46 17.17
C LYS A 17 11.02 7.85 17.28
N MET A 18 10.72 8.68 18.28
CA MET A 18 9.42 9.33 18.42
C MET A 18 9.31 10.51 17.44
N ARG A 19 8.85 10.24 16.22
CA ARG A 19 8.64 11.24 15.16
C ARG A 19 7.43 10.86 14.29
N MET A 20 6.95 11.82 13.50
CA MET A 20 5.96 11.54 12.46
C MET A 20 6.54 10.65 11.36
N LEU A 21 5.70 9.80 10.77
CA LEU A 21 6.03 9.01 9.60
C LEU A 21 6.28 9.90 8.37
N LEU A 22 7.26 9.52 7.56
CA LEU A 22 7.58 10.13 6.27
C LEU A 22 6.53 9.73 5.23
N ILE A 23 6.38 10.57 4.21
CA ILE A 23 5.48 10.30 3.08
C ILE A 23 5.81 8.94 2.42
N SER A 24 7.09 8.60 2.29
CA SER A 24 7.50 7.30 1.74
C SER A 24 7.06 6.12 2.61
N GLU A 25 7.07 6.28 3.94
CA GLU A 25 6.63 5.24 4.89
C GLU A 25 5.10 5.09 4.81
N LEU A 26 4.36 6.20 4.79
CA LEU A 26 2.91 6.22 4.63
C LEU A 26 2.46 5.58 3.31
N LYS A 27 3.14 5.89 2.20
CA LYS A 27 2.87 5.27 0.89
C LYS A 27 3.05 3.76 0.94
N GLN A 28 4.14 3.30 1.56
CA GLN A 28 4.44 1.87 1.66
C GLN A 28 3.39 1.14 2.49
N ILE A 29 2.94 1.74 3.60
CA ILE A 29 1.86 1.19 4.45
C ILE A 29 0.55 1.05 3.65
N GLN A 30 0.23 2.02 2.80
CA GLN A 30 -0.99 2.01 1.97
C GLN A 30 -0.88 1.13 0.70
N GLY A 31 0.24 0.41 0.54
CA GLY A 31 0.44 -0.52 -0.57
C GLY A 31 0.80 0.16 -1.91
N PHE A 32 1.10 1.46 -1.93
CA PHE A 32 1.49 2.13 -3.17
C PHE A 32 2.77 1.53 -3.75
N PRO A 33 2.85 1.35 -5.09
CA PRO A 33 4.07 0.98 -5.77
C PRO A 33 5.22 1.95 -5.46
N LYS A 34 6.46 1.45 -5.39
CA LYS A 34 7.64 2.27 -5.10
C LYS A 34 7.81 3.44 -6.07
N ASN A 35 7.45 3.23 -7.34
CA ASN A 35 7.55 4.22 -8.41
C ASN A 35 6.31 5.14 -8.54
N TYR A 36 5.27 4.96 -7.72
CA TYR A 36 4.09 5.82 -7.75
C TYR A 36 4.46 7.23 -7.28
N GLN A 37 4.11 8.29 -8.00
CA GLN A 37 4.46 9.66 -7.64
C GLN A 37 3.23 10.42 -7.15
N LEU A 38 3.38 11.14 -6.03
CA LEU A 38 2.38 12.08 -5.53
C LEU A 38 2.90 13.49 -5.75
N VAL A 39 2.07 14.32 -6.38
CA VAL A 39 2.38 15.72 -6.70
C VAL A 39 1.65 16.63 -5.72
N GLY A 40 2.24 17.79 -5.41
CA GLY A 40 1.67 18.78 -4.49
C GLY A 40 2.46 18.91 -3.19
N THR A 41 1.92 19.69 -2.25
CA THR A 41 2.59 19.96 -0.96
C THR A 41 2.65 18.71 -0.09
N GLN A 42 3.48 18.71 0.95
CA GLN A 42 3.50 17.59 1.90
C GLN A 42 2.14 17.35 2.58
N GLY A 43 1.37 18.43 2.83
CA GLY A 43 0.02 18.33 3.39
C GLY A 43 -0.94 17.63 2.44
N ASP A 44 -0.91 18.01 1.15
CA ASP A 44 -1.71 17.39 0.10
C ASP A 44 -1.39 15.91 -0.05
N GLN A 45 -0.10 15.57 -0.11
CA GLN A 45 0.34 14.19 -0.24
C GLN A 45 -0.14 13.32 0.93
N LYS A 46 -0.07 13.82 2.17
CA LYS A 46 -0.61 13.11 3.35
C LYS A 46 -2.12 12.92 3.25
N LYS A 47 -2.86 13.96 2.83
CA LYS A 47 -4.31 13.89 2.61
C LYS A 47 -4.66 12.85 1.54
N PHE A 48 -3.94 12.81 0.43
CA PHE A 48 -4.18 11.85 -0.64
C PHE A 48 -3.91 10.42 -0.20
N ILE A 49 -2.82 10.17 0.53
CA ILE A 49 -2.52 8.82 1.05
C ILE A 49 -3.60 8.38 2.05
N GLY A 50 -3.98 9.25 2.99
CA GLY A 50 -4.96 8.92 4.03
C GLY A 50 -6.37 8.69 3.50
N ASN A 51 -6.74 9.34 2.40
CA ASN A 51 -8.06 9.19 1.77
C ASN A 51 -8.12 8.07 0.72
N ALA A 52 -6.97 7.52 0.30
CA ALA A 52 -6.94 6.44 -0.67
C ALA A 52 -7.44 5.12 -0.06
N VAL A 53 -7.96 4.24 -0.91
CA VAL A 53 -8.15 2.82 -0.56
C VAL A 53 -6.78 2.14 -0.59
N GLU A 54 -6.53 1.22 0.34
CA GLU A 54 -5.31 0.42 0.34
C GLU A 54 -5.20 -0.38 -0.96
N VAL A 55 -4.03 -0.32 -1.60
CA VAL A 55 -3.87 -0.75 -2.99
C VAL A 55 -4.07 -2.27 -3.14
N ASN A 56 -3.62 -3.07 -2.17
CA ASN A 56 -3.77 -4.52 -2.22
C ASN A 56 -5.22 -4.95 -2.00
N GLN A 57 -5.96 -4.26 -1.13
CA GLN A 57 -7.39 -4.46 -0.92
C GLN A 57 -8.17 -4.14 -2.20
N ALA A 58 -7.91 -2.98 -2.83
CA ALA A 58 -8.52 -2.62 -4.10
C ALA A 58 -8.22 -3.67 -5.18
N LYS A 59 -6.96 -4.13 -5.27
CA LYS A 59 -6.55 -5.16 -6.23
C LYS A 59 -7.29 -6.49 -6.03
N ALA A 60 -7.35 -6.99 -4.80
CA ALA A 60 -8.02 -8.25 -4.48
C ALA A 60 -9.52 -8.20 -4.80
N LEU A 61 -10.17 -7.07 -4.50
CA LEU A 61 -11.59 -6.86 -4.78
C LEU A 61 -11.87 -6.86 -6.28
N ILE A 62 -11.09 -6.11 -7.06
CA ILE A 62 -11.23 -6.06 -8.52
C ILE A 62 -10.98 -7.42 -9.17
N GLN A 63 -9.94 -8.15 -8.75
CA GLN A 63 -9.66 -9.49 -9.27
C GLN A 63 -10.82 -10.46 -9.04
N THR A 64 -11.43 -10.40 -7.85
CA THR A 64 -12.60 -11.22 -7.51
C THR A 64 -13.80 -10.87 -8.39
N ILE A 65 -14.11 -9.58 -8.51
CA ILE A 65 -15.24 -9.10 -9.33
C ILE A 65 -15.06 -9.50 -10.79
N LEU A 66 -13.86 -9.31 -11.36
CA LEU A 66 -13.59 -9.65 -12.75
C LEU A 66 -13.76 -11.15 -13.01
N SER A 67 -13.30 -12.00 -12.09
CA SER A 67 -13.47 -13.45 -12.19
C SER A 67 -14.96 -13.83 -12.20
N GLY A 68 -15.76 -13.24 -11.31
CA GLY A 68 -17.21 -13.47 -11.28
C GLY A 68 -17.93 -13.01 -12.55
N ILE A 69 -17.51 -11.87 -13.13
CA ILE A 69 -18.05 -11.38 -14.42
C ILE A 69 -17.71 -12.36 -15.54
N GLN A 70 -16.48 -12.86 -15.59
CA GLN A 70 -16.04 -13.81 -16.62
C GLN A 70 -16.81 -15.13 -16.54
N GLU A 71 -16.99 -15.69 -15.33
CA GLU A 71 -17.80 -16.89 -15.13
C GLU A 71 -19.25 -16.70 -15.54
N TYR A 72 -19.84 -15.54 -15.24
CA TYR A 72 -21.20 -15.21 -15.68
C TYR A 72 -21.29 -15.15 -17.22
N HIS A 73 -20.33 -14.48 -17.87
CA HIS A 73 -20.30 -14.39 -19.32
C HIS A 73 -20.15 -15.77 -19.99
N ASN A 74 -19.23 -16.60 -19.51
CA ASN A 74 -19.00 -17.94 -20.05
C ASN A 74 -20.25 -18.83 -19.94
N ARG A 75 -20.97 -18.77 -18.81
CA ARG A 75 -22.24 -19.50 -18.62
C ARG A 75 -23.33 -19.04 -19.59
N LYS A 76 -23.37 -17.75 -19.94
CA LYS A 76 -24.34 -17.17 -20.88
C LYS A 76 -24.05 -17.55 -22.33
N VAL A 77 -22.78 -17.69 -22.73
CA VAL A 77 -22.39 -18.05 -24.10
C VAL A 77 -22.49 -19.56 -24.35
N ALA A 78 -22.31 -20.37 -23.31
CA ALA A 78 -22.42 -21.83 -23.41
C ALA A 78 -23.87 -22.37 -23.37
N ALA A 79 -24.86 -21.50 -23.12
CA ALA A 79 -26.30 -21.80 -23.09
C ALA A 79 -26.97 -21.28 -24.37
#